data_AF-A0A3R8T5C9-F1
#
_entry.id   AF-A0A3R8T5C9-F1
#
_cell.length_a   1.000
_cell.length_b   1.000
_cell.length_c   1.000
_cell.angle_alpha   90.00
_cell.angle_beta   90.00
_cell.angle_gamma   90.00
#
_symmetry.space_group_name_H-M   'P 1'
#
loop_
_entity.id
_entity.type
_entity.pdbx_description
1 polymer ?
#
loop_
_entity_poly.entity_id
_entity_poly.type
_entity_poly.pdbx_seq_one_letter_code
_entity_poly.pdbx_strand_id
1 'polypeptide(L)'
;MSVRQYWDLTKPKVVALIVFTALVGMFLAIPGLPTAQQALTGALGFLGIWLAASAAAAINQLLDAQIDAQMARTSWRPLVVGKVKPWQVLVFASVLIVLSMTLLVVWVNVITAVLTFASLIGYAVIYTVYLKRATSQNIVIGGLAGATPPMLGWAAITGMQGPMDWVYASLLVLIIFIWTPPHFWALAIFRREDYAKAKIPMLPVTHGVLYTRKSILVYSIVLAIVAILPVVVGMSGLFYLGGAVVLNAVFVWYAWRMLNPPDELFSMKMFGYSIVYLMALFAFLMVDHWMLPWL
;
A
#
# COMPACT_ATOMS: atom_id res chain seq x y z
N MET A 1 -14.23 12.05 -25.58
CA MET A 1 -13.60 11.75 -24.27
C MET A 1 -12.16 11.36 -24.52
N SER A 2 -11.19 11.90 -23.78
CA SER A 2 -9.77 11.64 -24.08
C SER A 2 -9.21 10.50 -23.21
N VAL A 3 -8.28 9.71 -23.76
CA VAL A 3 -7.53 8.65 -23.05
C VAL A 3 -6.94 9.16 -21.74
N ARG A 4 -6.49 10.42 -21.72
CA ARG A 4 -5.92 11.10 -20.55
C ARG A 4 -6.89 11.18 -19.38
N GLN A 5 -8.20 11.35 -19.63
CA GLN A 5 -9.20 11.41 -18.57
C GLN A 5 -9.41 10.05 -17.89
N TYR A 6 -9.36 8.96 -18.64
CA TYR A 6 -9.42 7.60 -18.07
C TYR A 6 -8.14 7.24 -17.33
N TRP A 7 -6.98 7.68 -17.83
CA TRP A 7 -5.71 7.52 -17.14
C TRP A 7 -5.69 8.24 -15.79
N ASP A 8 -6.24 9.45 -15.70
CA ASP A 8 -6.29 10.19 -14.44
C ASP A 8 -7.24 9.52 -13.40
N LEU A 9 -8.25 8.77 -13.86
CA LEU A 9 -9.14 8.00 -12.97
C LEU A 9 -8.39 6.87 -12.24
N THR A 10 -7.35 6.30 -12.84
CA THR A 10 -6.60 5.18 -12.26
C THR A 10 -5.59 5.61 -11.19
N LYS A 11 -5.40 6.91 -10.92
CA LYS A 11 -4.41 7.43 -9.96
C LYS A 11 -3.00 6.83 -10.20
N PRO A 12 -2.37 7.08 -11.36
CA PRO A 12 -1.20 6.35 -11.83
C PRO A 12 -0.02 6.40 -10.84
N LYS A 13 0.19 7.51 -10.13
CA LYS A 13 1.25 7.62 -9.11
C LYS A 13 1.02 6.71 -7.90
N VAL A 14 -0.24 6.57 -7.47
CA VAL A 14 -0.60 5.74 -6.32
C VAL A 14 -0.56 4.27 -6.72
N VAL A 15 -1.14 3.94 -7.88
CA VAL A 15 -1.12 2.58 -8.40
C VAL A 15 0.31 2.13 -8.72
N ALA A 16 1.17 2.98 -9.27
CA ALA A 16 2.57 2.62 -9.51
C ALA A 16 3.30 2.16 -8.25
N LEU A 17 3.07 2.80 -7.10
CA LEU A 17 3.67 2.39 -5.82
C LEU A 17 3.11 1.04 -5.33
N ILE A 18 1.80 0.84 -5.46
CA ILE A 18 1.11 -0.42 -5.11
C ILE A 18 1.66 -1.58 -5.96
N VAL A 19 1.76 -1.37 -7.26
CA VAL A 19 2.21 -2.42 -8.18
C VAL A 19 3.74 -2.62 -8.06
N PHE A 20 4.51 -1.61 -7.65
CA PHE A 20 5.91 -1.77 -7.30
C PHE A 20 6.10 -2.75 -6.12
N THR A 21 5.33 -2.63 -5.04
CA THR A 21 5.45 -3.58 -3.93
C THR A 21 4.96 -4.98 -4.31
N ALA A 22 3.98 -5.10 -5.20
CA ALA A 22 3.62 -6.38 -5.81
C ALA A 22 4.78 -7.00 -6.61
N LEU A 23 5.48 -6.18 -7.40
CA LEU A 23 6.64 -6.63 -8.17
C LEU A 23 7.76 -7.14 -7.26
N VAL A 24 8.05 -6.44 -6.14
CA VAL A 24 9.03 -6.94 -5.16
C VAL A 24 8.58 -8.29 -4.57
N GLY A 25 7.29 -8.44 -4.25
CA GLY A 25 6.73 -9.72 -3.80
C GLY A 25 6.90 -10.85 -4.82
N MET A 26 6.77 -10.57 -6.12
CA MET A 26 7.03 -11.55 -7.19
C MET A 26 8.49 -11.97 -7.22
N PHE A 27 9.43 -11.03 -7.14
CA PHE A 27 10.86 -11.34 -7.19
C PHE A 27 11.33 -12.15 -5.98
N LEU A 28 10.86 -11.79 -4.78
CA LEU A 28 11.19 -12.51 -3.55
C LEU A 28 10.64 -13.94 -3.53
N ALA A 29 9.58 -14.21 -4.29
CA ALA A 29 8.97 -15.53 -4.38
C ALA A 29 9.75 -16.51 -5.29
N ILE A 30 10.69 -16.01 -6.10
CA ILE A 30 11.49 -16.83 -7.03
C ILE A 30 12.87 -17.09 -6.41
N PRO A 31 13.24 -18.34 -6.09
CA PRO A 31 14.61 -18.63 -5.68
C PRO A 31 15.56 -18.45 -6.87
N GLY A 32 16.35 -17.37 -6.87
CA GLY A 32 17.31 -17.06 -7.93
C GLY A 32 16.71 -16.33 -9.13
N LEU A 33 17.20 -16.64 -10.35
CA LEU A 33 16.75 -15.99 -11.58
C LEU A 33 15.44 -16.59 -12.10
N PRO A 34 14.51 -15.76 -12.61
CA PRO A 34 13.25 -16.25 -13.16
C PRO A 34 13.47 -17.08 -14.44
N THR A 35 12.81 -18.23 -14.51
CA THR A 35 12.64 -18.95 -15.77
C THR A 35 11.75 -18.16 -16.73
N ALA A 36 11.83 -18.44 -18.05
CA ALA A 36 10.98 -17.77 -19.04
C ALA A 36 9.48 -17.92 -18.75
N GLN A 37 9.06 -19.07 -18.22
CA GLN A 37 7.69 -19.30 -17.80
C GLN A 37 7.30 -18.44 -16.59
N GLN A 38 8.13 -18.37 -15.56
CA GLN A 38 7.88 -17.52 -14.39
C GLN A 38 7.87 -16.03 -14.76
N ALA A 39 8.73 -15.61 -15.70
CA ALA A 39 8.71 -14.24 -16.21
C ALA A 39 7.40 -13.93 -16.95
N LEU A 40 6.90 -14.85 -17.79
CA LEU A 40 5.62 -14.69 -18.47
C LEU A 40 4.44 -14.67 -17.49
N THR A 41 4.35 -15.64 -16.59
CA THR A 41 3.30 -15.71 -15.56
C THR A 41 3.35 -14.50 -14.62
N GLY A 42 4.55 -14.07 -14.23
CA GLY A 42 4.77 -12.87 -13.44
C GLY A 42 4.32 -11.59 -14.15
N ALA A 43 4.63 -11.44 -15.45
CA ALA A 43 4.19 -10.30 -16.24
C ALA A 43 2.66 -10.26 -16.39
N LEU A 44 2.02 -11.40 -16.61
CA LEU A 44 0.56 -11.53 -16.65
C LEU A 44 -0.05 -11.23 -15.27
N GLY A 45 0.49 -11.79 -14.19
CA GLY A 45 0.08 -11.50 -12.82
C GLY A 45 0.18 -10.01 -12.49
N PHE A 46 1.29 -9.38 -12.87
CA PHE A 46 1.53 -7.95 -12.69
C PHE A 46 0.50 -7.11 -13.43
N LEU A 47 0.21 -7.45 -14.69
CA LEU A 47 -0.83 -6.77 -15.46
C LEU A 47 -2.22 -6.95 -14.82
N GLY A 48 -2.57 -8.17 -14.39
CA GLY A 48 -3.83 -8.46 -13.70
C GLY A 48 -4.00 -7.65 -12.41
N ILE A 49 -2.97 -7.62 -11.56
CA ILE A 49 -2.96 -6.85 -10.31
C ILE A 49 -3.06 -5.34 -10.60
N TRP A 50 -2.34 -4.84 -11.61
CA TRP A 50 -2.42 -3.43 -12.02
C TRP A 50 -3.84 -3.07 -12.48
N LEU A 51 -4.47 -3.89 -13.34
CA LEU A 51 -5.84 -3.66 -13.80
C LEU A 51 -6.83 -3.59 -12.61
N ALA A 52 -6.72 -4.50 -11.65
CA ALA A 52 -7.54 -4.47 -10.44
C ALA A 52 -7.29 -3.23 -9.57
N ALA A 53 -6.02 -2.87 -9.33
CA ALA A 53 -5.66 -1.67 -8.58
C ALA A 53 -6.19 -0.39 -9.25
N SER A 54 -6.15 -0.35 -10.59
CA SER A 54 -6.70 0.75 -11.40
C SER A 54 -8.22 0.85 -11.28
N ALA A 55 -8.91 -0.30 -11.32
CA ALA A 55 -10.36 -0.34 -11.10
C ALA A 55 -10.73 0.11 -9.69
N ALA A 56 -10.00 -0.35 -8.68
CA ALA A 56 -10.19 0.04 -7.28
C ALA A 56 -9.97 1.55 -7.09
N ALA A 57 -8.96 2.14 -7.75
CA ALA A 57 -8.73 3.58 -7.76
C ALA A 57 -9.86 4.36 -8.45
N ALA A 58 -10.38 3.87 -9.58
CA ALA A 58 -11.50 4.47 -10.30
C ALA A 58 -12.79 4.43 -9.46
N ILE A 59 -13.12 3.29 -8.84
CA ILE A 59 -14.26 3.14 -7.92
C ILE A 59 -14.08 4.07 -6.71
N ASN A 60 -12.88 4.15 -6.15
CA ASN A 60 -12.62 5.05 -5.04
C ASN A 60 -12.87 6.52 -5.44
N GLN A 61 -12.45 6.98 -6.63
CA GLN A 61 -12.79 8.33 -7.11
C GLN A 61 -14.29 8.52 -7.28
N LEU A 62 -15.00 7.49 -7.75
CA LEU A 62 -16.46 7.53 -7.91
C LEU A 62 -17.17 7.74 -6.56
N LEU A 63 -16.78 6.95 -5.55
CA LEU A 63 -17.38 6.99 -4.22
C LEU A 63 -17.00 8.24 -3.42
N ASP A 64 -15.80 8.78 -3.67
CA ASP A 64 -15.30 10.01 -3.04
C ASP A 64 -15.71 11.30 -3.77
N ALA A 65 -16.42 11.23 -4.91
CA ALA A 65 -16.70 12.38 -5.77
C ALA A 65 -17.31 13.59 -5.03
N GLN A 66 -18.25 13.34 -4.11
CA GLN A 66 -18.88 14.41 -3.31
C GLN A 66 -17.93 15.07 -2.30
N ILE A 67 -16.97 14.30 -1.76
CA ILE A 67 -15.95 14.78 -0.83
C ILE A 67 -14.86 15.50 -1.59
N ASP A 68 -14.44 14.93 -2.73
CA ASP A 68 -13.43 15.51 -3.60
C ASP A 68 -13.84 16.89 -4.10
N ALA A 69 -15.15 17.14 -4.31
CA ALA A 69 -15.70 18.44 -4.66
C ALA A 69 -15.48 19.53 -3.60
N GLN A 70 -15.34 19.14 -2.33
CA GLN A 70 -15.18 20.04 -1.19
C GLN A 70 -13.70 20.30 -0.83
N MET A 71 -12.77 19.63 -1.50
CA MET A 71 -11.33 19.75 -1.24
C MET A 71 -10.61 20.49 -2.37
N ALA A 72 -9.89 21.57 -2.04
CA ALA A 72 -9.15 22.40 -3.00
C ALA A 72 -8.18 21.61 -3.91
N ARG A 73 -7.64 20.48 -3.41
CA ARG A 73 -6.70 19.63 -4.14
C ARG A 73 -7.36 18.71 -5.17
N THR A 74 -8.66 18.44 -5.08
CA THR A 74 -9.35 17.38 -5.86
C THR A 74 -10.63 17.86 -6.53
N SER A 75 -11.06 19.09 -6.28
CA SER A 75 -12.23 19.72 -6.90
C SER A 75 -12.12 19.82 -8.42
N TRP A 76 -10.90 19.76 -8.97
CA TRP A 76 -10.64 19.77 -10.42
C TRP A 76 -10.76 18.40 -11.10
N ARG A 77 -10.99 17.31 -10.34
CA ARG A 77 -11.01 15.93 -10.89
C ARG A 77 -12.08 15.80 -11.99
N PRO A 78 -11.81 15.06 -13.09
CA PRO A 78 -12.72 14.95 -14.24
C PRO A 78 -14.16 14.55 -13.90
N LEU A 79 -14.34 13.71 -12.88
CA LEU A 79 -15.66 13.29 -12.40
C LEU A 79 -16.40 14.42 -11.67
N VAL A 80 -15.69 15.24 -10.87
CA VAL A 80 -16.27 16.35 -10.10
C VAL A 80 -16.72 17.48 -11.03
N VAL A 81 -15.92 17.80 -12.04
CA VAL A 81 -16.23 18.85 -13.03
C VAL A 81 -17.18 18.39 -14.14
N GLY A 82 -17.77 17.20 -14.02
CA GLY A 82 -18.76 16.66 -14.97
C GLY A 82 -18.21 16.24 -16.34
N LYS A 83 -16.88 16.19 -16.50
CA LYS A 83 -16.23 15.77 -17.77
C LYS A 83 -16.36 14.26 -18.02
N VAL A 84 -16.60 13.47 -16.97
CA VAL A 84 -16.88 12.03 -17.04
C VAL A 84 -18.14 11.76 -16.21
N LYS A 85 -19.09 11.01 -16.77
CA LYS A 85 -20.33 10.65 -16.07
C LYS A 85 -20.09 9.47 -15.11
N PRO A 86 -20.76 9.42 -13.94
CA PRO A 86 -20.66 8.31 -12.97
C PRO A 86 -20.80 6.91 -13.61
N TRP A 87 -21.76 6.72 -14.51
CA TRP A 87 -21.96 5.44 -15.19
C TRP A 87 -20.77 5.03 -16.08
N GLN A 88 -20.05 6.00 -16.67
CA GLN A 88 -18.87 5.72 -17.50
C GLN A 88 -17.73 5.20 -16.64
N VAL A 89 -17.57 5.75 -15.42
CA VAL A 89 -16.60 5.25 -14.44
C VAL A 89 -16.94 3.84 -13.99
N LEU A 90 -18.22 3.55 -13.73
CA LEU A 90 -18.68 2.20 -13.38
C LEU A 90 -18.42 1.20 -14.50
N VAL A 91 -18.81 1.50 -15.73
CA VAL A 91 -18.56 0.62 -16.88
C VAL A 91 -17.07 0.39 -17.07
N PHE A 92 -16.25 1.45 -17.01
CA PHE A 92 -14.80 1.33 -17.13
C PHE A 92 -14.19 0.46 -16.02
N ALA A 93 -14.55 0.70 -14.76
CA ALA A 93 -14.06 -0.08 -13.64
C ALA A 93 -14.50 -1.55 -13.74
N SER A 94 -15.76 -1.82 -14.12
CA SER A 94 -16.27 -3.18 -14.32
C SER A 94 -15.50 -3.92 -15.44
N VAL A 95 -15.20 -3.25 -16.55
CA VAL A 95 -14.39 -3.84 -17.63
C VAL A 95 -12.99 -4.18 -17.12
N LEU A 96 -12.33 -3.28 -16.38
CA LEU A 96 -11.01 -3.54 -15.80
C LEU A 96 -11.04 -4.72 -14.81
N ILE A 97 -12.09 -4.84 -14.00
CA ILE A 97 -12.26 -5.96 -13.06
C ILE A 97 -12.41 -7.27 -13.83
N VAL A 98 -13.30 -7.33 -14.83
CA VAL A 98 -13.52 -8.55 -15.62
C VAL A 98 -12.26 -8.96 -16.36
N LEU A 99 -11.54 -8.01 -16.95
CA LEU A 99 -10.25 -8.27 -17.61
C LEU A 99 -9.21 -8.77 -16.61
N SER A 100 -9.07 -8.10 -15.46
CA SER A 100 -8.15 -8.51 -14.39
C SER A 100 -8.43 -9.94 -13.90
N MET A 101 -9.68 -10.23 -13.54
CA MET A 101 -10.07 -11.53 -12.99
C MET A 101 -9.94 -12.64 -14.01
N THR A 102 -10.39 -12.42 -15.25
CA THR A 102 -10.19 -13.39 -16.35
C THR A 102 -8.71 -13.67 -16.54
N LEU A 103 -7.88 -12.62 -16.55
CA LEU A 103 -6.45 -12.77 -16.77
C LEU A 103 -5.80 -13.60 -15.67
N LEU A 104 -6.09 -13.28 -14.40
CA LEU A 104 -5.52 -13.97 -13.26
C LEU A 104 -6.00 -15.42 -13.15
N VAL A 105 -7.29 -15.70 -13.38
CA VAL A 105 -7.84 -17.06 -13.29
C VAL A 105 -7.30 -17.97 -14.41
N VAL A 106 -7.25 -17.47 -15.64
CA VAL A 106 -6.92 -18.29 -16.82
C VAL A 106 -5.42 -18.48 -16.98
N TRP A 107 -4.61 -17.44 -16.75
CA TRP A 107 -3.17 -17.47 -17.09
C TRP A 107 -2.22 -17.37 -15.90
N VAL A 108 -2.72 -17.22 -14.67
CA VAL A 108 -1.88 -17.08 -13.47
C VAL A 108 -2.23 -18.15 -12.43
N ASN A 109 -3.24 -17.93 -11.60
CA ASN A 109 -3.85 -18.91 -10.72
C ASN A 109 -5.07 -18.31 -9.99
N VAL A 110 -5.95 -19.19 -9.51
CA VAL A 110 -7.20 -18.83 -8.82
C VAL A 110 -6.93 -18.09 -7.49
N ILE A 111 -5.89 -18.49 -6.73
CA ILE A 111 -5.60 -17.87 -5.43
C ILE A 111 -5.26 -16.39 -5.59
N THR A 112 -4.44 -16.04 -6.58
CA THR A 112 -4.09 -14.65 -6.90
C THR A 112 -5.32 -13.85 -7.28
N ALA A 113 -6.23 -14.44 -8.07
CA ALA A 113 -7.49 -13.80 -8.45
C ALA A 113 -8.37 -13.52 -7.22
N VAL A 114 -8.56 -14.50 -6.33
CA VAL A 114 -9.36 -14.37 -5.11
C VAL A 114 -8.77 -13.31 -4.18
N LEU A 115 -7.47 -13.35 -3.91
CA LEU A 115 -6.80 -12.37 -3.05
C LEU A 115 -6.87 -10.96 -3.65
N THR A 116 -6.67 -10.84 -4.97
CA THR A 116 -6.75 -9.54 -5.67
C THR A 116 -8.18 -8.99 -5.61
N PHE A 117 -9.19 -9.83 -5.82
CA PHE A 117 -10.59 -9.44 -5.73
C PHE A 117 -10.98 -9.03 -4.30
N ALA A 118 -10.57 -9.81 -3.29
CA ALA A 118 -10.78 -9.49 -1.89
C ALA A 118 -10.12 -8.15 -1.51
N SER A 119 -8.90 -7.90 -2.00
CA SER A 119 -8.21 -6.63 -1.79
C SER A 119 -8.93 -5.45 -2.45
N LEU A 120 -9.47 -5.64 -3.66
CA LEU A 120 -10.28 -4.65 -4.35
C LEU A 120 -11.54 -4.30 -3.55
N ILE A 121 -12.28 -5.30 -3.07
CA ILE A 121 -13.49 -5.09 -2.27
C ILE A 121 -13.15 -4.45 -0.92
N GLY A 122 -12.08 -4.91 -0.26
CA GLY A 122 -11.58 -4.35 0.98
C GLY A 122 -11.27 -2.85 0.86
N TYR A 123 -10.62 -2.44 -0.22
CA TYR A 123 -10.31 -1.03 -0.45
C TYR A 123 -11.51 -0.20 -0.92
N ALA A 124 -12.24 -0.69 -1.92
CA ALA A 124 -13.31 0.07 -2.58
C ALA A 124 -14.59 0.13 -1.73
N VAL A 125 -14.93 -0.92 -1.00
CA VAL A 125 -16.18 -0.99 -0.23
C VAL A 125 -15.89 -0.74 1.25
N ILE A 126 -15.12 -1.63 1.88
CA ILE A 126 -14.93 -1.62 3.34
C ILE A 126 -14.22 -0.33 3.77
N TYR A 127 -13.09 -0.01 3.13
CA TYR A 127 -12.36 1.21 3.47
C TYR A 127 -13.08 2.47 2.99
N THR A 128 -13.35 2.61 1.68
CA THR A 128 -13.81 3.87 1.10
C THR A 128 -15.22 4.26 1.56
N VAL A 129 -16.17 3.32 1.61
CA VAL A 129 -17.57 3.62 1.95
C VAL A 129 -17.75 3.71 3.46
N TYR A 130 -17.17 2.77 4.21
CA TYR A 130 -17.47 2.60 5.63
C TYR A 130 -16.37 3.17 6.53
N LEU A 131 -15.19 2.52 6.58
CA LEU A 131 -14.17 2.83 7.61
C LEU A 131 -13.71 4.28 7.55
N LYS A 132 -13.48 4.82 6.35
CA LYS A 132 -13.02 6.20 6.15
C LYS A 132 -13.92 7.23 6.85
N ARG A 133 -15.22 6.94 6.98
CA ARG A 133 -16.24 7.83 7.58
C ARG A 133 -16.59 7.47 9.02
N ALA A 134 -16.37 6.23 9.44
CA ALA A 134 -16.91 5.70 10.69
C ALA A 134 -15.92 5.72 11.88
N THR A 135 -14.60 5.71 11.65
CA THR A 135 -13.64 5.47 12.75
C THR A 135 -12.29 6.17 12.57
N SER A 136 -11.65 6.50 13.69
CA SER A 136 -10.26 6.98 13.74
C SER A 136 -9.21 5.92 13.43
N GLN A 137 -9.63 4.66 13.42
CA GLN A 137 -8.84 3.50 12.99
C GLN A 137 -8.94 3.25 11.48
N ASN A 138 -9.48 4.20 10.71
CA ASN A 138 -9.68 4.07 9.27
C ASN A 138 -8.39 3.72 8.52
N ILE A 139 -7.27 4.33 8.89
CA ILE A 139 -5.95 4.06 8.32
C ILE A 139 -5.41 2.71 8.77
N VAL A 140 -5.64 2.32 10.03
CA VAL A 140 -5.10 1.07 10.56
C VAL A 140 -5.82 -0.10 9.90
N ILE A 141 -7.14 -0.17 10.01
CA ILE A 141 -7.94 -1.27 9.45
C ILE A 141 -7.97 -1.21 7.92
N GLY A 142 -8.16 0.00 7.34
CA GLY A 142 -8.16 0.20 5.89
C GLY A 142 -6.80 -0.02 5.25
N GLY A 143 -5.72 0.15 6.02
CA GLY A 143 -4.34 -0.10 5.61
C GLY A 143 -4.09 -1.54 5.19
N LEU A 144 -4.88 -2.51 5.70
CA LEU A 144 -4.73 -3.92 5.34
C LEU A 144 -4.88 -4.14 3.84
N ALA A 145 -5.91 -3.57 3.22
CA ALA A 145 -6.13 -3.69 1.78
C ALA A 145 -5.05 -2.98 0.94
N GLY A 146 -4.39 -1.96 1.51
CA GLY A 146 -3.24 -1.29 0.89
C GLY A 146 -1.92 -2.05 1.08
N ALA A 147 -1.86 -2.96 2.06
CA ALA A 147 -0.66 -3.70 2.43
C ALA A 147 -0.53 -5.07 1.73
N THR A 148 -1.62 -5.57 1.14
CA THR A 148 -1.68 -6.84 0.38
C THR A 148 -0.88 -6.93 -0.93
N PRO A 149 -0.50 -5.85 -1.66
CA PRO A 149 0.12 -6.00 -2.98
C PRO A 149 1.35 -6.93 -3.04
N PRO A 150 2.34 -6.89 -2.12
CA PRO A 150 3.44 -7.86 -2.14
C PRO A 150 2.97 -9.32 -2.00
N MET A 151 1.92 -9.59 -1.22
CA MET A 151 1.32 -10.93 -1.13
C MET A 151 0.65 -11.33 -2.45
N LEU A 152 -0.01 -10.40 -3.15
CA LEU A 152 -0.58 -10.68 -4.47
C LEU A 152 0.52 -11.05 -5.47
N GLY A 153 1.65 -10.34 -5.42
CA GLY A 153 2.82 -10.66 -6.22
C GLY A 153 3.42 -12.03 -5.90
N TRP A 154 3.57 -12.35 -4.62
CA TRP A 154 4.04 -13.66 -4.19
C TRP A 154 3.13 -14.80 -4.68
N ALA A 155 1.81 -14.63 -4.52
CA ALA A 155 0.81 -15.58 -4.98
C ALA A 155 0.81 -15.75 -6.50
N ALA A 156 1.11 -14.70 -7.27
CA ALA A 156 1.13 -14.76 -8.72
C ALA A 156 2.22 -15.72 -9.24
N ILE A 157 3.33 -15.86 -8.50
CA ILE A 157 4.44 -16.74 -8.86
C ILE A 157 4.25 -18.15 -8.30
N THR A 158 3.89 -18.26 -7.02
CA THR A 158 3.92 -19.53 -6.29
C THR A 158 2.58 -20.25 -6.26
N GLY A 159 1.49 -19.52 -6.51
CA GLY A 159 0.14 -20.01 -6.25
C GLY A 159 -0.10 -20.36 -4.78
N MET A 160 0.73 -19.88 -3.84
CA MET A 160 0.65 -20.19 -2.40
C MET A 160 0.65 -21.68 -2.06
N GLN A 161 1.37 -22.48 -2.85
CA GLN A 161 1.43 -23.94 -2.71
C GLN A 161 2.59 -24.41 -1.82
N GLY A 162 3.62 -23.58 -1.66
CA GLY A 162 4.78 -23.85 -0.83
C GLY A 162 4.45 -23.78 0.67
N PRO A 163 5.17 -24.55 1.51
CA PRO A 163 4.89 -24.64 2.94
C PRO A 163 5.05 -23.31 3.70
N MET A 164 5.95 -22.43 3.22
CA MET A 164 6.26 -21.15 3.84
C MET A 164 5.67 -19.94 3.11
N ASP A 165 4.98 -20.14 1.98
CA ASP A 165 4.49 -19.05 1.13
C ASP A 165 3.57 -18.10 1.90
N TRP A 166 2.62 -18.66 2.64
CA TRP A 166 1.69 -17.88 3.47
C TRP A 166 2.41 -17.09 4.55
N VAL A 167 3.48 -17.64 5.13
CA VAL A 167 4.26 -16.99 6.19
C VAL A 167 5.03 -15.80 5.60
N TYR A 168 5.80 -16.02 4.53
CA TYR A 168 6.61 -14.98 3.91
C TYR A 168 5.75 -13.86 3.29
N ALA A 169 4.70 -14.22 2.56
CA ALA A 169 3.80 -13.25 1.98
C ALA A 169 3.06 -12.42 3.05
N SER A 170 2.57 -13.06 4.12
CA SER A 170 1.91 -12.34 5.22
C SER A 170 2.86 -11.43 5.98
N LEU A 171 4.14 -11.78 6.05
CA LEU A 171 5.15 -10.94 6.69
C LEU A 171 5.39 -9.64 5.92
N LEU A 172 5.45 -9.70 4.58
CA LEU A 172 5.52 -8.50 3.74
C LEU A 172 4.29 -7.60 3.93
N VAL A 173 3.09 -8.20 4.04
CA VAL A 173 1.86 -7.47 4.35
C VAL A 173 1.96 -6.85 5.74
N LEU A 174 2.44 -7.57 6.74
CA LEU A 174 2.56 -7.09 8.11
C LEU A 174 3.49 -5.88 8.22
N ILE A 175 4.62 -5.89 7.50
CA ILE A 175 5.54 -4.75 7.43
C ILE A 175 4.82 -3.51 6.91
N ILE A 176 4.14 -3.59 5.77
CA ILE A 176 3.43 -2.43 5.19
C ILE A 176 2.27 -2.02 6.09
N PHE A 177 1.53 -2.98 6.65
CA PHE A 177 0.39 -2.73 7.53
C PHE A 177 0.80 -1.93 8.78
N ILE A 178 1.87 -2.33 9.47
CA ILE A 178 2.36 -1.63 10.67
C ILE A 178 3.05 -0.31 10.33
N TRP A 179 3.66 -0.20 9.15
CA TRP A 179 4.22 1.06 8.64
C TRP A 179 3.17 2.10 8.27
N THR A 180 1.98 1.66 7.86
CA THR A 180 0.91 2.54 7.35
C THR A 180 0.45 3.59 8.39
N PRO A 181 0.18 3.26 9.66
CA PRO A 181 -0.21 4.23 10.68
C PRO A 181 0.82 5.34 10.94
N PRO A 182 2.11 5.07 11.26
CA PRO A 182 3.08 6.13 11.51
C PRO A 182 3.34 7.00 10.27
N HIS A 183 3.28 6.42 9.07
CA HIS A 183 3.34 7.16 7.80
C HIS A 183 2.18 8.15 7.67
N PHE A 184 0.94 7.67 7.68
CA PHE A 184 -0.23 8.52 7.41
C PHE A 184 -0.55 9.47 8.57
N TRP A 185 -0.31 9.08 9.82
CA TRP A 185 -0.54 9.97 10.95
C TRP A 185 0.42 11.14 10.99
N ALA A 186 1.67 10.98 10.52
CA ALA A 186 2.57 12.11 10.35
C ALA A 186 2.00 13.14 9.36
N LEU A 187 1.46 12.70 8.22
CA LEU A 187 0.73 13.58 7.28
C LEU A 187 -0.53 14.18 7.92
N ALA A 188 -1.29 13.38 8.67
CA ALA A 188 -2.53 13.82 9.29
C ALA A 188 -2.34 14.87 10.38
N ILE A 189 -1.20 14.86 11.09
CA ILE A 189 -0.83 15.92 12.03
C ILE A 189 -0.64 17.24 11.28
N PHE A 190 0.12 17.23 10.17
CA PHE A 190 0.35 18.43 9.36
C PHE A 190 -0.92 18.98 8.72
N ARG A 191 -1.82 18.09 8.27
CA ARG A 191 -3.05 18.42 7.55
C ARG A 191 -4.30 18.36 8.41
N ARG A 192 -4.15 18.49 9.73
CA ARG A 192 -5.23 18.30 10.70
C ARG A 192 -6.46 19.18 10.40
N GLU A 193 -6.24 20.44 10.07
CA GLU A 193 -7.33 21.37 9.78
C GLU A 193 -8.12 20.99 8.53
N ASP A 194 -7.44 20.56 7.47
CA ASP A 194 -8.08 20.11 6.23
C ASP A 194 -8.98 18.89 6.49
N TYR A 195 -8.51 17.93 7.31
CA TYR A 195 -9.29 16.77 7.72
C TYR A 195 -10.47 17.13 8.63
N ALA A 196 -10.30 18.08 9.55
CA ALA A 196 -11.36 18.55 10.42
C ALA A 196 -12.47 19.27 9.63
N LYS A 197 -12.10 20.15 8.67
CA LYS A 197 -13.03 20.82 7.76
C LYS A 197 -13.84 19.81 6.93
N ALA A 198 -13.18 18.75 6.47
CA ALA A 198 -13.83 17.67 5.73
C ALA A 198 -14.59 16.66 6.60
N LYS A 199 -14.67 16.87 7.92
CA LYS A 199 -15.32 15.98 8.91
C LYS A 199 -14.82 14.53 8.84
N ILE A 200 -13.54 14.32 8.49
CA ILE A 200 -12.93 12.99 8.46
C ILE A 200 -12.36 12.71 9.86
N PRO A 201 -12.78 11.61 10.53
CA PRO A 201 -12.45 11.35 11.94
C PRO A 201 -11.01 10.84 12.14
N MET A 202 -10.01 11.48 11.52
CA MET A 202 -8.59 11.10 11.66
C MET A 202 -8.15 11.14 13.13
N LEU A 203 -7.19 10.29 13.52
CA LEU A 203 -6.70 10.21 14.89
C LEU A 203 -6.31 11.57 15.53
N PRO A 204 -5.57 12.48 14.84
CA PRO A 204 -5.26 13.79 15.43
C PRO A 204 -6.45 14.75 15.52
N VAL A 205 -7.54 14.49 14.79
CA VAL A 205 -8.79 15.27 14.87
C VAL A 205 -9.61 14.81 16.07
N THR A 206 -9.75 13.50 16.25
CA THR A 206 -10.62 12.90 17.29
C THR A 206 -9.98 12.82 18.67
N HIS A 207 -8.69 12.45 18.74
CA HIS A 207 -7.96 12.21 20.00
C HIS A 207 -6.84 13.23 20.26
N GLY A 208 -6.64 14.16 19.33
CA GLY A 208 -5.63 15.21 19.44
C GLY A 208 -4.23 14.80 18.97
N VAL A 209 -3.40 15.82 18.78
CA VAL A 209 -2.05 15.67 18.22
C VAL A 209 -1.12 14.93 19.20
N LEU A 210 -1.21 15.21 20.50
CA LEU A 210 -0.36 14.57 21.51
C LEU A 210 -0.53 13.05 21.57
N TYR A 211 -1.79 12.59 21.56
CA TYR A 211 -2.08 11.15 21.52
C TYR A 211 -1.54 10.53 20.23
N THR A 212 -1.79 11.17 19.08
CA THR A 212 -1.32 10.71 17.77
C THR A 212 0.21 10.57 17.73
N ARG A 213 0.96 11.53 18.29
CA ARG A 213 2.43 11.46 18.38
C ARG A 213 2.91 10.25 19.19
N LYS A 214 2.26 9.95 20.32
CA LYS A 214 2.55 8.75 21.12
C LYS A 214 2.26 7.47 20.34
N SER A 215 1.13 7.41 19.64
CA SER A 215 0.79 6.26 18.79
C SER A 215 1.78 6.07 17.65
N ILE A 216 2.25 7.15 17.00
CA ILE A 216 3.32 7.08 16.00
C ILE A 216 4.58 6.43 16.58
N LEU A 217 5.01 6.81 17.79
CA LEU A 217 6.18 6.19 18.43
C LEU A 217 5.96 4.71 18.72
N VAL A 218 4.83 4.33 19.30
CA VAL A 218 4.51 2.92 19.60
C VAL A 218 4.51 2.08 18.33
N TYR A 219 3.82 2.52 17.28
CA TYR A 219 3.80 1.78 16.00
C TYR A 219 5.17 1.74 15.32
N SER A 220 6.02 2.77 15.50
CA SER A 220 7.38 2.77 14.96
C SER A 220 8.28 1.76 15.67
N ILE A 221 8.10 1.55 16.97
CA ILE A 221 8.81 0.51 17.73
C ILE A 221 8.32 -0.89 17.29
N VAL A 222 7.00 -1.06 17.16
CA VAL A 222 6.42 -2.33 16.67
C VAL A 222 6.90 -2.63 15.24
N LEU A 223 6.98 -1.61 14.37
CA LEU A 223 7.53 -1.75 13.03
C LEU A 223 8.98 -2.24 13.06
N ALA A 224 9.80 -1.71 13.97
CA ALA A 224 11.18 -2.14 14.11
C ALA A 224 11.32 -3.62 14.48
N ILE A 225 10.45 -4.11 15.37
CA ILE A 225 10.40 -5.54 15.73
C ILE A 225 9.96 -6.37 14.51
N VAL A 226 8.88 -5.96 13.84
CA VAL A 226 8.32 -6.66 12.68
C VAL A 226 9.31 -6.70 11.51
N ALA A 227 10.08 -5.63 11.29
CA ALA A 227 11.08 -5.57 10.23
C ALA A 227 12.31 -6.47 10.49
N ILE A 228 12.49 -7.01 11.69
CA ILE A 228 13.56 -7.98 11.98
C ILE A 228 13.09 -9.42 11.73
N LEU A 229 11.78 -9.67 11.79
CA LEU A 229 11.20 -11.00 11.62
C LEU A 229 11.59 -11.71 10.31
N PRO A 230 11.80 -11.04 9.15
CA PRO A 230 12.25 -11.75 7.94
C PRO A 230 13.55 -12.53 8.15
N VAL A 231 14.45 -12.04 9.01
CA VAL A 231 15.69 -12.73 9.36
C VAL A 231 15.42 -13.92 10.27
N VAL A 232 14.52 -13.74 11.26
CA VAL A 232 14.17 -14.78 12.23
C VAL A 232 13.52 -15.99 11.57
N VAL A 233 12.68 -15.76 10.55
CA VAL A 233 12.00 -16.84 9.81
C VAL A 233 12.85 -17.42 8.68
N GLY A 234 14.10 -16.97 8.51
CA GLY A 234 15.01 -17.44 7.46
C GLY A 234 14.66 -16.96 6.05
N MET A 235 13.85 -15.90 5.92
CA MET A 235 13.52 -15.27 4.64
C MET A 235 14.64 -14.35 4.13
N SER A 236 15.46 -13.80 5.03
CA SER A 236 16.53 -12.85 4.68
C SER A 236 17.75 -13.03 5.59
N GLY A 237 18.92 -12.61 5.10
CA GLY A 237 20.21 -12.71 5.75
C GLY A 237 20.66 -11.44 6.48
N LEU A 238 21.97 -11.41 6.78
CA LEU A 238 22.60 -10.36 7.58
C LEU A 238 22.69 -9.02 6.85
N PHE A 239 22.72 -9.02 5.51
CA PHE A 239 22.76 -7.79 4.74
C PHE A 239 21.44 -7.02 4.88
N TYR A 240 20.30 -7.70 4.74
CA TYR A 240 19.00 -7.15 5.08
C TYR A 240 18.95 -6.68 6.54
N LEU A 241 19.43 -7.49 7.50
CA LEU A 241 19.41 -7.14 8.92
C LEU A 241 20.13 -5.80 9.19
N GLY A 242 21.32 -5.61 8.64
CA GLY A 242 22.08 -4.37 8.79
C GLY A 242 21.32 -3.15 8.26
N GLY A 243 20.77 -3.26 7.06
CA GLY A 243 19.94 -2.21 6.46
C GLY A 243 18.67 -1.91 7.27
N ALA A 244 17.95 -2.94 7.70
CA ALA A 244 16.74 -2.83 8.50
C ALA A 244 17.01 -2.17 9.86
N VAL A 245 18.11 -2.51 10.55
CA VAL A 245 18.48 -1.90 11.84
C VAL A 245 18.74 -0.40 11.69
N VAL A 246 19.53 0.00 10.68
CA VAL A 246 19.84 1.43 10.44
C VAL A 246 18.57 2.21 10.08
N LEU A 247 17.77 1.67 9.16
CA LEU A 247 16.52 2.31 8.74
C LEU A 247 15.55 2.49 9.90
N ASN A 248 15.41 1.46 10.76
CA ASN A 248 14.56 1.50 11.94
C ASN A 248 15.06 2.45 13.01
N ALA A 249 16.37 2.48 13.28
CA ALA A 249 16.95 3.40 14.25
C ALA A 249 16.62 4.86 13.89
N VAL A 250 16.75 5.23 12.61
CA VAL A 250 16.40 6.56 12.13
C VAL A 250 14.88 6.79 12.16
N PHE A 251 14.06 5.78 11.83
CA PHE A 251 12.59 5.90 11.86
C PHE A 251 12.07 6.14 13.28
N VAL A 252 12.58 5.37 14.24
CA VAL A 252 12.28 5.51 15.68
C VAL A 252 12.81 6.84 16.22
N TRP A 253 13.98 7.30 15.76
CA TRP A 253 14.48 8.63 16.12
C TRP A 253 13.55 9.75 15.66
N TYR A 254 13.04 9.69 14.42
CA TYR A 254 12.02 10.63 13.94
C TYR A 254 10.76 10.56 14.81
N ALA A 255 10.27 9.36 15.11
CA ALA A 255 9.07 9.16 15.93
C ALA A 255 9.24 9.67 17.37
N TRP A 256 10.42 9.51 17.97
CA TRP A 256 10.75 10.01 19.30
C TRP A 256 10.83 11.54 19.30
N ARG A 257 11.54 12.14 18.34
CA ARG A 257 11.59 13.60 18.15
C ARG A 257 10.21 14.18 17.85
N MET A 258 9.30 13.41 17.25
CA MET A 258 7.92 13.83 17.00
C MET A 258 7.13 14.10 18.28
N LEU A 259 7.52 13.55 19.44
CA LEU A 259 6.89 13.85 20.71
C LEU A 259 7.05 15.33 21.09
N ASN A 260 8.23 15.88 20.84
CA ASN A 260 8.55 17.31 21.01
C ASN A 260 9.26 17.83 19.75
N PRO A 261 8.50 18.09 18.67
CA PRO A 261 9.08 18.39 17.37
C PRO A 261 9.73 19.78 17.38
N PRO A 262 10.84 19.96 16.65
CA PRO A 262 11.55 21.24 16.58
C PRO A 262 10.75 22.33 15.84
N ASP A 263 9.92 21.92 14.88
CA ASP A 263 9.09 22.80 14.05
C ASP A 263 7.82 22.03 13.60
N GLU A 264 6.83 22.74 13.07
CA GLU A 264 5.59 22.13 12.56
C GLU A 264 5.81 21.29 11.29
N LEU A 265 6.88 21.58 10.52
CA LEU A 265 7.22 20.86 9.30
C LEU A 265 7.87 19.49 9.58
N PHE A 266 8.24 19.21 10.83
CA PHE A 266 8.89 17.96 11.22
C PHE A 266 8.03 16.74 10.91
N SER A 267 6.70 16.86 10.99
CA SER A 267 5.77 15.81 10.57
C SER A 267 5.86 15.49 9.07
N MET A 268 6.14 16.50 8.24
CA MET A 268 6.39 16.29 6.81
C MET A 268 7.78 15.71 6.53
N LYS A 269 8.80 16.06 7.34
CA LYS A 269 10.14 15.43 7.27
C LYS A 269 10.05 13.93 7.58
N MET A 270 9.35 13.56 8.65
CA MET A 270 9.09 12.15 8.99
C MET A 270 8.28 11.45 7.89
N PHE A 271 7.24 12.10 7.35
CA PHE A 271 6.47 11.56 6.21
C PHE A 271 7.36 11.30 5.00
N GLY A 272 8.24 12.22 4.63
CA GLY A 272 9.20 12.02 3.54
C GLY A 272 10.14 10.84 3.81
N TYR A 273 10.73 10.80 5.01
CA TYR A 273 11.59 9.68 5.42
C TYR A 273 10.86 8.34 5.41
N SER A 274 9.59 8.28 5.80
CA SER A 274 8.81 7.04 5.80
C SER A 274 8.63 6.41 4.42
N ILE A 275 8.57 7.23 3.36
CA ILE A 275 8.53 6.73 1.98
C ILE A 275 9.89 6.12 1.62
N VAL A 276 10.98 6.83 1.92
CA VAL A 276 12.34 6.33 1.69
C VAL A 276 12.61 5.06 2.48
N TYR A 277 12.18 5.00 3.74
CA TYR A 277 12.27 3.84 4.62
C TYR A 277 11.66 2.61 3.95
N LEU A 278 10.41 2.70 3.48
CA LEU A 278 9.72 1.53 2.91
C LEU A 278 10.37 1.08 1.61
N MET A 279 10.71 2.03 0.73
CA MET A 279 11.39 1.74 -0.54
C MET A 279 12.75 1.07 -0.31
N ALA A 280 13.55 1.61 0.61
CA ALA A 280 14.87 1.07 0.94
C ALA A 280 14.77 -0.29 1.62
N LEU A 281 13.82 -0.49 2.54
CA LEU A 281 13.63 -1.77 3.23
C LEU A 281 13.30 -2.90 2.25
N PHE A 282 12.38 -2.65 1.30
CA PHE A 282 12.03 -3.62 0.25
C PHE A 282 13.17 -3.81 -0.76
N ALA A 283 13.95 -2.77 -1.06
CA ALA A 283 15.16 -2.90 -1.88
C ALA A 283 16.22 -3.77 -1.19
N PHE A 284 16.44 -3.59 0.12
CA PHE A 284 17.34 -4.44 0.90
C PHE A 284 16.88 -5.89 0.90
N LEU A 285 15.58 -6.17 1.10
CA LEU A 285 15.03 -7.53 0.97
C LEU A 285 15.36 -8.13 -0.40
N MET A 286 15.13 -7.38 -1.47
CA MET A 286 15.34 -7.86 -2.84
C MET A 286 16.81 -8.13 -3.16
N VAL A 287 17.72 -7.23 -2.74
CA VAL A 287 19.16 -7.40 -2.94
C VAL A 287 19.69 -8.56 -2.11
N ASP A 288 19.28 -8.65 -0.85
CA ASP A 288 19.67 -9.73 0.06
C ASP A 288 19.21 -11.10 -0.47
N HIS A 289 17.99 -11.19 -0.99
CA HIS A 289 17.46 -12.39 -1.63
C HIS A 289 18.31 -12.90 -2.81
N TRP A 290 18.88 -12.00 -3.61
CA TRP A 290 19.79 -12.37 -4.69
C TRP A 290 21.23 -12.64 -4.24
N MET A 291 21.63 -12.11 -3.07
CA MET A 291 22.95 -12.35 -2.47
C MET A 291 23.00 -13.63 -1.65
N LEU A 292 21.88 -14.07 -1.07
CA LEU A 292 21.78 -15.28 -0.23
C LEU A 292 22.37 -16.56 -0.87
N PRO A 293 22.21 -16.84 -2.17
CA PRO A 293 22.86 -18.00 -2.79
C PRO A 293 24.39 -17.94 -2.84
N TRP A 294 24.99 -16.79 -2.55
CA TRP A 294 26.43 -16.51 -2.66
C TRP A 294 27.10 -16.24 -1.30
N LEU A 295 26.34 -16.31 -0.20
CA LEU A 295 26.77 -16.15 1.19
C LEU A 295 26.61 -17.46 1.95
#